data_AF-A0A937ZBF1-F1
#
_entry.id   AF-A0A937ZBF1-F1
#
_cell.length_a   1.000
_cell.length_b   1.000
_cell.length_c   1.000
_cell.angle_alpha   90.00
_cell.angle_beta   90.00
_cell.angle_gamma   90.00
#
_symmetry.space_group_name_H-M   'P 1'
#
loop_
_entity.id
_entity.type
_entity.pdbx_description
1 polymer ?
#
loop_
_entity_poly.entity_id
_entity_poly.type
_entity_poly.pdbx_seq_one_letter_code
_entity_poly.pdbx_strand_id
1 'polypeptide(L)' 'MTRSVLGIVGGSGVYDLEMDNARWETMSSPWGEASDQVRRGEIGGLPVVFLPRHG' A
#
# COMPACT_ATOMS: atom_id res chain seq x y z
N MET A 1 -0.84 -23.56 3.24
CA MET A 1 -1.63 -22.53 2.54
C MET A 1 -0.79 -21.26 2.46
N THR A 2 -0.60 -20.70 1.27
CA THR A 2 0.07 -19.40 1.08
C THR A 2 -0.88 -18.28 1.48
N ARG A 3 -0.43 -17.36 2.34
CA ARG A 3 -1.20 -16.16 2.71
C ARG A 3 -1.07 -15.15 1.58
N SER A 4 -2.18 -14.82 0.92
CA SER A 4 -2.21 -13.77 -0.11
C SER A 4 -2.04 -12.39 0.52
N VAL A 5 -1.45 -11.47 -0.24
CA VAL A 5 -1.36 -10.04 0.08
C VAL A 5 -2.11 -9.28 -1.01
N LEU A 6 -3.01 -8.37 -0.62
CA LEU A 6 -3.77 -7.56 -1.56
C LEU A 6 -3.04 -6.23 -1.80
N GLY A 7 -2.67 -5.95 -3.05
CA GLY A 7 -2.16 -4.65 -3.48
C GLY A 7 -3.28 -3.76 -4.00
N ILE A 8 -3.33 -2.50 -3.56
CA ILE A 8 -4.30 -1.49 -3.99
C ILE A 8 -3.53 -0.25 -4.49
N VAL A 9 -3.85 0.21 -5.69
CA VAL A 9 -3.33 1.47 -6.24
C VAL A 9 -4.46 2.50 -6.24
N GLY A 10 -4.34 3.53 -5.41
CA GLY A 10 -5.34 4.57 -5.21
C GLY A 10 -5.38 5.56 -6.35
N GLY A 11 -6.53 5.68 -7.02
CA GLY A 11 -6.78 6.72 -8.01
C GLY A 11 -6.96 8.12 -7.39
N SER A 12 -7.34 9.08 -8.23
CA SER A 12 -7.65 10.44 -7.76
C SER A 12 -8.79 10.41 -6.75
N GLY A 13 -8.63 11.11 -5.62
CA GLY A 13 -9.61 11.12 -4.53
C GLY A 13 -9.45 9.99 -3.49
N VAL A 14 -8.52 9.05 -3.69
CA VAL A 14 -8.21 8.00 -2.72
C VAL A 14 -6.74 8.13 -2.33
N TYR A 15 -6.49 8.86 -1.25
CA TYR A 15 -5.14 9.18 -0.76
C TYR A 15 -4.74 8.40 0.48
N ASP A 16 -5.72 7.83 1.18
CA ASP A 16 -5.48 6.98 2.33
C ASP A 16 -6.58 5.93 2.48
N LEU A 17 -6.25 4.86 3.18
CA LEU A 17 -7.12 3.74 3.48
C LEU A 17 -6.96 3.34 4.95
N GLU A 18 -8.03 3.37 5.73
CA GLU A 18 -7.98 2.95 7.13
C GLU A 18 -7.65 1.45 7.22
N MET A 19 -6.60 1.13 7.99
CA MET A 19 -6.04 -0.21 8.12
C MET A 19 -5.49 -0.41 9.54
N ASP A 20 -5.57 -1.64 10.02
CA ASP A 20 -4.95 -2.05 11.28
C ASP A 20 -3.43 -2.19 11.10
N ASN A 21 -2.67 -1.84 12.14
CA ASN A 21 -1.20 -1.93 12.15
C ASN A 21 -0.52 -1.21 10.95
N ALA A 22 -1.14 -0.14 10.48
CA ALA A 22 -0.72 0.56 9.28
C ALA A 22 0.59 1.33 9.48
N ARG A 23 1.53 1.16 8.56
CA ARG A 23 2.80 1.88 8.53
C ARG A 23 3.20 2.27 7.12
N TRP A 24 3.83 3.44 7.00
CA TRP A 24 4.39 3.93 5.75
C TRP A 24 5.81 3.40 5.56
N GLU A 25 6.12 2.94 4.36
CA GLU A 25 7.42 2.40 3.97
C GLU A 25 7.85 3.01 2.63
N THR A 26 9.07 3.54 2.56
CA THR A 26 9.69 3.93 1.29
C THR A 26 10.19 2.69 0.57
N MET A 27 9.95 2.60 -0.75
CA MET A 27 10.43 1.50 -1.59
C MET A 27 11.18 1.99 -2.82
N SER A 28 12.42 1.54 -2.94
CA SER A 28 13.21 1.65 -4.15
C SER A 28 13.02 0.42 -5.03
N SER A 29 12.94 0.62 -6.34
CA SER A 29 12.94 -0.47 -7.32
C SER A 29 14.06 -0.30 -8.36
N PRO A 30 14.44 -1.35 -9.10
CA PRO A 30 15.34 -1.23 -10.25
C PRO A 30 14.86 -0.25 -11.34
N TRP A 31 13.60 0.16 -11.30
CA TRP A 31 12.97 1.08 -12.25
C TRP A 31 12.79 2.50 -11.67
N GLY A 32 13.35 2.78 -10.49
CA GLY A 32 13.24 4.05 -9.79
C GLY A 32 12.34 3.99 -8.56
N GLU A 33 12.02 5.17 -8.02
CA GLU A 33 11.13 5.34 -6.87
C GLU A 33 9.67 5.10 -7.27
N ALA A 34 8.87 4.60 -6.33
CA ALA A 34 7.42 4.51 -6.49
C ALA A 34 6.77 5.91 -6.53
N SER A 35 5.48 5.97 -6.91
CA SER A 35 4.71 7.22 -6.93
C SER A 35 4.69 7.95 -5.59
N ASP A 36 4.69 7.20 -4.48
CA ASP A 36 4.83 7.68 -3.11
C ASP A 36 5.31 6.50 -2.22
N GLN A 37 5.42 6.73 -0.91
CA GLN A 37 5.52 5.67 0.09
C GLN A 37 4.34 4.72 -0.02
N VAL A 38 4.58 3.43 0.24
CA VAL A 38 3.48 2.46 0.36
C VAL A 38 3.01 2.41 1.80
N ARG A 39 1.70 2.23 2.00
CA ARG A 39 1.12 1.98 3.32
C ARG A 39 0.81 0.50 3.46
N ARG A 40 1.46 -0.19 4.41
CA ARG A 40 1.21 -1.60 4.70
C ARG A 40 0.39 -1.74 5.98
N GLY A 41 -0.62 -2.59 5.98
CA GLY A 41 -1.44 -2.88 7.15
C GLY A 41 -2.29 -4.14 6.95
N GLU A 42 -3.36 -4.25 7.73
CA GLU A 42 -4.34 -5.33 7.62
C GLU A 42 -5.77 -4.78 7.57
N ILE A 43 -6.66 -5.46 6.85
CA ILE A 43 -8.11 -5.22 6.86
C ILE A 43 -8.78 -6.55 7.14
N GLY A 44 -9.46 -6.68 8.28
CA GLY A 44 -10.08 -7.96 8.68
C GLY A 44 -9.09 -9.12 8.74
N GLY A 45 -7.82 -8.85 9.10
CA GLY A 45 -6.74 -9.83 9.15
C GLY A 45 -6.13 -10.20 7.78
N LEU A 46 -6.61 -9.64 6.67
CA LEU A 46 -5.98 -9.77 5.36
C LEU A 46 -4.83 -8.76 5.24
N PRO A 47 -3.60 -9.17 4.90
CA PRO A 47 -2.52 -8.23 4.61
C PRO A 47 -2.83 -7.38 3.37
N VAL A 48 -2.73 -6.06 3.52
CA VAL A 48 -2.99 -5.08 2.47
C VAL A 48 -1.79 -4.15 2.30
N VAL A 49 -1.49 -3.80 1.05
CA VAL A 49 -0.52 -2.76 0.69
C VAL A 49 -1.21 -1.74 -0.21
N PHE A 50 -1.17 -0.48 0.18
CA PHE A 50 -1.76 0.65 -0.55
C PHE A 50 -0.67 1.56 -1.11
N LEU A 51 -0.82 2.00 -2.35
CA LEU A 51 0.04 2.98 -3.02
C LEU A 51 -0.82 4.10 -3.64
N PRO A 52 -0.69 5.36 -3.20
CA PRO A 52 -1.27 6.50 -3.91
C PRO A 52 -0.69 6.62 -5.33
N ARG A 53 -1.53 6.78 -6.35
CA ARG A 53 -1.05 6.84 -7.75
C ARG A 53 -0.39 8.17 -8.11
N HIS A 54 -0.75 9.26 -7.44
CA HIS A 54 -0.40 10.62 -7.85
C HIS A 54 0.43 11.41 -6.84
N GLY A 55 0.87 10.79 -5.75
CA GLY A 55 1.43 11.51 -4.60
C GLY A 55 0.32 12.24 -3.85
#